data_AF-A0AAJ1IHS7-F1
#
_entry.id   AF-A0AAJ1IHS7-F1
#
_cell.length_a   1.000
_cell.length_b   1.000
_cell.length_c   1.000
_cell.angle_alpha   90.00
_cell.angle_beta   90.00
_cell.angle_gamma   90.00
#
_symmetry.space_group_name_H-M   'P 1'
#
loop_
_entity.id
_entity.type
_entity.pdbx_description
1 polymer ?
#
loop_
_entity_poly.entity_id
_entity_poly.type
_entity_poly.pdbx_seq_one_letter_code
_entity_poly.pdbx_strand_id
1 'polypeptide(L)'
;MKKCVLLIWIIIFFTIGLYAEDVVWGSMYDQGNFRLGVEAAIENTLTDTQLAVYPEAEMLLWKPLIANTAFIDIGAAVEGRLGIPVTAGSGLSTGAGILGTIHLGFRGFEFTGSEYLSKIDVYAEAGLKYDFITDDTRMGGVVKTGINYYLTEKTAVGAFYSNWGGFYGAGLAFSIKLGRTPAVKGISFELPEISAEPYLMQFYTLFYASAVGGWYYPDSYAEGQASVHRISVMDSSGADSYTVERAFLKALEDGHSLWRFRYSDDDDSFYYEFITDEDHNIITVYYDSEDEGLVEMKAGKYEYPEEGYAAWDDSGADSTEGVEVRVEAGKFMTTEYSWIDESGTAVFWWASDEVPGKLVSYKMEDDSDIVISELIDISSGNRAILHY
;
A
#
# COMPACT_ATOMS: atom_id res chain seq x y z
N MET A 1 17.41 45.32 22.47
CA MET A 1 17.02 44.37 23.55
C MET A 1 15.58 44.53 24.03
N LYS A 2 15.14 45.65 24.64
CA LYS A 2 13.79 45.74 25.25
C LYS A 2 12.59 45.48 24.30
N LYS A 3 12.70 45.83 23.00
CA LYS A 3 11.64 45.60 22.00
C LYS A 3 11.53 44.13 21.55
N CYS A 4 12.64 43.39 21.48
CA CYS A 4 12.64 41.96 21.15
C CYS A 4 12.04 41.12 22.28
N VAL A 5 12.33 41.48 23.53
CA VAL A 5 11.73 40.83 24.72
C VAL A 5 10.20 41.01 24.70
N LEU A 6 9.71 42.22 24.43
CA LEU A 6 8.27 42.48 24.34
C LEU A 6 7.59 41.71 23.20
N LEU A 7 8.24 41.59 22.04
CA LEU A 7 7.71 40.81 20.90
C LEU A 7 7.62 39.31 21.25
N ILE A 8 8.64 38.75 21.91
CA ILE A 8 8.63 37.37 22.41
C ILE A 8 7.48 37.18 23.41
N TRP A 9 7.28 38.12 24.35
CA TRP A 9 6.13 38.07 25.26
C TRP A 9 4.79 38.17 24.53
N ILE A 10 4.65 39.03 23.51
CA ILE A 10 3.42 39.16 22.73
C ILE A 10 3.12 37.86 21.97
N ILE A 11 4.12 37.23 21.34
CA ILE A 11 3.95 35.95 20.64
C ILE A 11 3.56 34.85 21.64
N ILE A 12 4.22 34.79 22.80
CA ILE A 12 3.88 33.84 23.88
C ILE A 12 2.46 34.09 24.43
N PHE A 13 2.01 35.34 24.54
CA PHE A 13 0.70 35.65 25.10
C PHE A 13 -0.45 35.47 24.09
N PHE A 14 -0.21 35.67 22.79
CA PHE A 14 -1.25 35.48 21.76
C PHE A 14 -1.50 34.01 21.42
N THR A 15 -0.54 33.10 21.66
CA THR A 15 -0.74 31.66 21.44
C THR A 15 -1.57 30.97 22.54
N ILE A 16 -1.93 31.66 23.64
CA ILE A 16 -2.71 31.08 24.76
C ILE A 16 -4.23 31.11 24.48
N GLY A 17 -4.68 31.69 23.36
CA GLY A 17 -6.09 32.09 23.18
C GLY A 17 -7.08 31.09 22.57
N LEU A 18 -6.64 29.94 22.04
CA LEU A 18 -7.54 29.04 21.30
C LEU A 18 -7.26 27.58 21.66
N TYR A 19 -7.72 27.16 22.83
CA TYR A 19 -7.79 25.74 23.19
C TYR A 19 -9.04 25.14 22.57
N ALA A 20 -8.88 24.18 21.67
CA ALA A 20 -9.97 23.29 21.31
C ALA A 20 -9.99 22.15 22.31
N GLU A 21 -11.07 22.04 23.08
CA GLU A 21 -11.21 21.01 24.11
C GLU A 21 -11.47 19.61 23.52
N ASP A 22 -11.83 19.52 22.24
CA ASP A 22 -12.31 18.29 21.62
C ASP A 22 -11.71 18.07 20.22
N VAL A 23 -10.56 17.41 20.15
CA VAL A 23 -9.94 16.99 18.88
C VAL A 23 -10.25 15.51 18.65
N VAL A 24 -10.69 15.16 17.44
CA VAL A 24 -11.07 13.77 17.12
C VAL A 24 -9.82 12.92 16.78
N TRP A 25 -8.89 13.49 16.01
CA TRP A 25 -7.55 12.96 15.72
C TRP A 25 -6.50 14.05 15.89
N GLY A 26 -5.42 13.75 16.61
CA GLY A 26 -4.31 14.68 16.75
C GLY A 26 -2.98 14.02 17.05
N SER A 27 -2.08 14.80 17.63
CA SER A 27 -0.71 14.40 17.95
C SER A 27 -0.47 14.32 19.46
N MET A 28 0.79 14.14 19.83
CA MET A 28 1.24 14.23 21.22
C MET A 28 1.36 15.66 21.74
N TYR A 29 1.21 16.67 20.90
CA TYR A 29 1.42 18.05 21.28
C TYR A 29 0.13 18.85 21.40
N ASP A 30 0.08 19.73 22.38
CA ASP A 30 -0.89 20.81 22.47
C ASP A 30 -0.20 22.13 22.09
N GLN A 31 -1.00 23.14 21.72
CA GLN A 31 -0.46 24.45 21.37
C GLN A 31 0.26 25.06 22.60
N GLY A 32 1.48 25.54 22.39
CA GLY A 32 2.34 26.07 23.44
C GLY A 32 3.17 25.01 24.18
N ASN A 33 3.09 23.73 23.80
CA ASN A 33 4.03 22.73 24.30
C ASN A 33 5.47 23.10 23.92
N PHE A 34 6.39 22.75 24.82
CA PHE A 34 7.83 22.86 24.58
C PHE A 34 8.45 21.47 24.52
N ARG A 35 9.34 21.23 23.56
CA ARG A 35 10.14 20.00 23.46
C ARG A 35 11.60 20.35 23.66
N LEU A 36 12.28 19.61 24.53
CA LEU A 36 13.72 19.70 24.76
C LEU A 36 14.35 18.40 24.31
N GLY A 37 15.23 18.47 23.32
CA GLY A 37 15.85 17.33 22.67
C GLY A 37 17.35 17.32 22.78
N VAL A 38 17.92 16.12 22.74
CA VAL A 38 19.31 15.91 22.35
C VAL A 38 19.36 14.79 21.32
N GLU A 39 20.07 15.04 20.23
CA GLU A 39 20.22 14.07 19.16
C GLU A 39 21.70 13.80 18.90
N ALA A 40 22.01 12.59 18.44
CA ALA A 40 23.35 12.19 18.07
C ALA A 40 23.32 11.52 16.69
N ALA A 41 24.19 11.96 15.79
CA ALA A 41 24.26 11.47 14.42
C ALA A 41 25.68 11.13 13.99
N ILE A 42 25.77 10.23 13.03
CA ILE A 42 26.97 10.09 12.19
C ILE A 42 26.70 10.86 10.91
N GLU A 43 27.55 11.83 10.63
CA GLU A 43 27.39 12.73 9.49
C GLU A 43 28.58 12.63 8.57
N ASN A 44 28.31 12.80 7.28
CA ASN A 44 29.31 12.74 6.24
C ASN A 44 29.21 13.96 5.32
N THR A 45 30.37 14.47 4.92
CA THR A 45 30.53 15.26 3.69
C THR A 45 31.11 14.33 2.60
N LEU A 46 31.56 14.88 1.47
CA LEU A 46 32.31 14.11 0.47
C LEU A 46 33.64 13.56 1.01
N THR A 47 34.22 14.18 2.04
CA THR A 47 35.59 13.92 2.49
C THR A 47 35.71 13.65 3.99
N ASP A 48 34.70 14.00 4.78
CA ASP A 48 34.79 14.03 6.24
C ASP A 48 33.65 13.25 6.87
N THR A 49 33.94 12.48 7.92
CA THR A 49 32.95 11.86 8.79
C THR A 49 33.04 12.48 10.19
N GLN A 50 31.90 12.85 10.75
CA GLN A 50 31.79 13.45 12.08
C GLN A 50 30.75 12.73 12.92
N LEU A 51 31.00 12.66 14.23
CA LEU A 51 29.98 12.40 15.22
C LEU A 51 29.40 13.75 15.64
N ALA A 52 28.12 13.99 15.36
CA ALA A 52 27.45 15.23 15.68
C ALA A 52 26.49 15.07 16.85
N VAL A 53 26.40 16.10 17.68
CA VAL A 53 25.41 16.22 18.76
C VAL A 53 24.59 17.50 18.57
N TYR A 54 23.28 17.34 18.74
CA TYR A 54 22.26 18.35 18.46
C TYR A 54 21.40 18.63 19.71
N PRO A 55 21.81 19.56 20.60
CA PRO A 55 20.89 20.07 21.60
C PRO A 55 19.81 20.93 20.92
N GLU A 56 18.54 20.65 21.21
CA GLU A 56 17.40 21.29 20.56
C GLU A 56 16.37 21.77 21.59
N ALA A 57 15.75 22.92 21.32
CA ALA A 57 14.58 23.39 22.02
C ALA A 57 13.53 23.89 21.03
N GLU A 58 12.33 23.33 21.10
CA GLU A 58 11.22 23.61 20.21
C GLU A 58 10.00 24.10 20.99
N MET A 59 9.25 25.02 20.38
CA MET A 59 7.92 25.44 20.84
C MET A 59 6.88 25.18 19.74
N LEU A 60 5.80 24.48 20.08
CA LEU A 60 4.68 24.26 19.19
C LEU A 60 3.80 25.52 19.20
N LEU A 61 3.71 26.20 18.05
CA LEU A 61 3.12 27.53 17.96
C LEU A 61 1.66 27.48 17.50
N TRP A 62 1.34 26.57 16.60
CA TRP A 62 0.04 26.53 15.95
C TRP A 62 -0.38 25.11 15.57
N LYS A 63 -1.66 24.82 15.76
CA LYS A 63 -2.26 23.53 15.43
C LYS A 63 -3.55 23.77 14.63
N PRO A 64 -3.49 23.80 13.28
CA PRO A 64 -4.69 23.99 12.46
C PRO A 64 -5.72 22.90 12.73
N LEU A 65 -6.97 23.31 12.95
CA LEU A 65 -8.12 22.42 13.08
C LEU A 65 -8.92 22.47 11.78
N ILE A 66 -9.03 21.34 11.09
CA ILE A 66 -9.88 21.18 9.93
C ILE A 66 -10.90 20.10 10.27
N ALA A 67 -12.18 20.47 10.35
CA ALA A 67 -13.27 19.57 10.73
C ALA A 67 -13.02 18.84 12.07
N ASN A 68 -12.51 19.54 13.09
CA ASN A 68 -12.12 18.99 14.41
C ASN A 68 -10.97 17.97 14.39
N THR A 69 -10.26 17.85 13.27
CA THR A 69 -9.03 17.07 13.13
C THR A 69 -7.83 17.99 13.14
N ALA A 70 -6.80 17.59 13.88
CA ALA A 70 -5.60 18.36 14.13
C ALA A 70 -4.36 17.57 13.67
N PHE A 71 -4.30 17.32 12.36
CA PHE A 71 -3.33 16.41 11.75
C PHE A 71 -1.91 16.96 11.70
N ILE A 72 -1.74 18.29 11.73
CA ILE A 72 -0.46 18.97 11.68
C ILE A 72 -0.27 19.84 12.92
N ASP A 73 0.91 19.76 13.55
CA ASP A 73 1.41 20.82 14.43
C ASP A 73 2.52 21.58 13.73
N ILE A 74 2.52 22.90 13.90
CA ILE A 74 3.55 23.79 13.38
C ILE A 74 4.26 24.45 14.57
N GLY A 75 5.57 24.34 14.60
CA GLY A 75 6.41 24.88 15.66
C GLY A 75 7.58 25.70 15.13
N ALA A 76 8.38 26.17 16.08
CA ALA A 76 9.67 26.78 15.83
C ALA A 76 10.69 26.22 16.81
N ALA A 77 11.87 25.88 16.29
CA ALA A 77 12.97 25.31 17.06
C ALA A 77 14.23 26.17 16.98
N VAL A 78 15.02 26.07 18.04
CA VAL A 78 16.42 26.48 18.06
C VAL A 78 17.28 25.25 18.30
N GLU A 79 18.31 25.10 17.50
CA GLU A 79 19.16 23.91 17.51
C GLU A 79 20.63 24.34 17.58
N GLY A 80 21.39 23.72 18.47
CA GLY A 80 22.84 23.79 18.43
C GLY A 80 23.40 22.59 17.69
N ARG A 81 24.59 22.73 17.11
CA ARG A 81 25.36 21.61 16.57
C ARG A 81 26.77 21.62 17.11
N LEU A 82 27.27 20.44 17.49
CA LEU A 82 28.67 20.17 17.78
C LEU A 82 29.11 18.92 17.01
N GLY A 83 29.92 19.11 15.96
CA GLY A 83 30.48 18.03 15.16
C GLY A 83 31.91 17.72 15.57
N ILE A 84 32.15 16.49 16.04
CA ILE A 84 33.46 15.97 16.42
C ILE A 84 34.00 15.12 15.26
N PRO A 85 35.17 15.43 14.71
CA PRO A 85 35.73 14.69 13.59
C PRO A 85 36.12 13.26 13.98
N VAL A 86 35.74 12.30 13.14
CA VAL A 86 36.15 10.89 13.24
C VAL A 86 37.26 10.57 12.25
N THR A 87 37.26 11.22 11.09
CA THR A 87 38.30 11.11 10.06
C THR A 87 39.46 12.06 10.30
N ALA A 88 40.68 11.62 9.97
CA ALA A 88 41.88 12.45 10.08
C ALA A 88 41.85 13.57 9.03
N GLY A 89 41.98 14.82 9.47
CA GLY A 89 41.98 16.02 8.62
C GLY A 89 40.76 16.91 8.76
N SER A 90 39.67 16.39 9.32
CA SER A 90 38.45 17.14 9.58
C SER A 90 38.58 17.97 10.88
N GLY A 91 38.14 19.23 10.86
CA GLY A 91 38.14 20.10 12.03
C GLY A 91 36.93 19.87 12.94
N LEU A 92 37.03 20.34 14.20
CA LEU A 92 35.87 20.53 15.07
C LEU A 92 34.92 21.54 14.41
N SER A 93 33.62 21.25 14.39
CA SER A 93 32.61 22.17 13.88
C SER A 93 31.55 22.45 14.93
N THR A 94 31.04 23.68 14.94
CA THR A 94 29.91 24.04 15.81
C THR A 94 29.11 25.16 15.17
N GLY A 95 27.79 25.13 15.40
CA GLY A 95 26.86 26.11 14.86
C GLY A 95 25.57 26.17 15.65
N ALA A 96 24.70 27.08 15.25
CA ALA A 96 23.34 27.17 15.74
C ALA A 96 22.36 27.43 14.59
N GLY A 97 21.14 26.92 14.70
CA GLY A 97 20.08 27.05 13.71
C GLY A 97 18.76 27.50 14.32
N ILE A 98 17.94 28.15 13.50
CA ILE A 98 16.54 28.45 13.78
C ILE A 98 15.71 27.76 12.70
N LEU A 99 14.77 26.92 13.13
CA LEU A 99 14.00 26.06 12.24
C LEU A 99 12.50 26.30 12.44
N GLY A 100 11.73 26.17 11.36
CA GLY A 100 10.31 25.88 11.44
C GLY A 100 10.11 24.37 11.46
N THR A 101 9.18 23.89 12.28
CA THR A 101 8.91 22.46 12.46
C THR A 101 7.47 22.14 12.06
N ILE A 102 7.27 20.94 11.53
CA ILE A 102 5.98 20.35 11.21
C ILE A 102 5.94 18.94 11.80
N HIS A 103 4.91 18.63 12.58
CA HIS A 103 4.68 17.32 13.20
C HIS A 103 3.35 16.72 12.75
N LEU A 104 3.35 15.42 12.53
CA LEU A 104 2.22 14.58 12.16
C LEU A 104 2.10 13.44 13.16
N GLY A 105 1.08 13.49 14.02
CA GLY A 105 0.82 12.44 15.00
C GLY A 105 -0.42 11.63 14.66
N PHE A 106 -0.47 10.39 15.14
CA PHE A 106 -1.53 9.42 14.81
C PHE A 106 -2.38 9.06 16.04
N ARG A 107 -2.66 10.01 16.93
CA ARG A 107 -3.48 9.77 18.13
C ARG A 107 -4.96 9.92 17.85
N GLY A 108 -5.74 8.94 18.26
CA GLY A 108 -7.19 8.93 18.08
C GLY A 108 -7.66 8.03 16.94
N PHE A 109 -6.77 7.25 16.30
CA PHE A 109 -7.25 6.13 15.49
C PHE A 109 -7.73 4.99 16.40
N GLU A 110 -8.85 4.36 16.04
CA GLU A 110 -9.44 3.23 16.77
C GLU A 110 -9.50 1.98 15.88
N PHE A 111 -8.33 1.45 15.49
CA PHE A 111 -8.22 0.16 14.80
C PHE A 111 -7.20 -0.75 15.49
N THR A 112 -7.21 -2.04 15.20
CA THR A 112 -6.27 -3.01 15.80
C THR A 112 -4.81 -2.61 15.50
N GLY A 113 -4.00 -2.36 16.53
CA GLY A 113 -2.61 -1.89 16.39
C GLY A 113 -2.46 -0.36 16.45
N SER A 114 -3.56 0.39 16.48
CA SER A 114 -3.55 1.85 16.64
C SER A 114 -2.89 2.30 17.95
N GLU A 115 -2.82 1.45 18.97
CA GLU A 115 -2.11 1.73 20.22
C GLU A 115 -0.61 1.97 20.00
N TYR A 116 0.00 1.35 18.98
CA TYR A 116 1.40 1.58 18.62
C TYR A 116 1.55 2.87 17.81
N LEU A 117 0.68 3.08 16.82
CA LEU A 117 0.68 4.28 15.97
C LEU A 117 0.41 5.55 16.78
N SER A 118 -0.43 5.47 17.82
CA SER A 118 -0.72 6.59 18.72
C SER A 118 0.52 7.15 19.43
N LYS A 119 1.61 6.38 19.48
CA LYS A 119 2.89 6.79 20.05
C LYS A 119 3.87 7.28 19.00
N ILE A 120 3.54 7.21 17.72
CA ILE A 120 4.38 7.64 16.61
C ILE A 120 4.05 9.08 16.24
N ASP A 121 5.09 9.85 16.00
CA ASP A 121 5.06 11.23 15.53
C ASP A 121 6.12 11.38 14.42
N VAL A 122 5.67 11.72 13.21
CA VAL A 122 6.55 11.97 12.06
C VAL A 122 6.76 13.47 11.95
N TYR A 123 7.98 13.92 11.73
CA TYR A 123 8.26 15.34 11.70
C TYR A 123 9.24 15.75 10.59
N ALA A 124 9.16 17.01 10.22
CA ALA A 124 10.07 17.68 9.30
C ALA A 124 10.43 19.08 9.84
N GLU A 125 11.70 19.44 9.70
CA GLU A 125 12.24 20.73 10.14
C GLU A 125 13.03 21.35 9.00
N ALA A 126 12.88 22.66 8.82
CA ALA A 126 13.65 23.40 7.83
C ALA A 126 13.96 24.81 8.34
N GLY A 127 15.17 25.28 8.08
CA GLY A 127 15.62 26.54 8.66
C GLY A 127 16.92 27.09 8.13
N LEU A 128 17.42 28.07 8.87
CA LEU A 128 18.70 28.71 8.63
C LEU A 128 19.67 28.36 9.74
N LYS A 129 20.92 28.11 9.39
CA LYS A 129 22.02 27.88 10.32
C LYS A 129 23.09 28.97 10.24
N TYR A 130 23.86 29.06 11.32
CA TYR A 130 25.10 29.80 11.43
C TYR A 130 26.19 28.93 12.06
N ASP A 131 27.26 28.64 11.33
CA ASP A 131 28.45 27.96 11.85
C ASP A 131 29.44 28.97 12.46
N PHE A 132 29.91 28.68 13.67
CA PHE A 132 30.84 29.54 14.40
C PHE A 132 32.30 29.27 14.03
N ILE A 133 32.63 28.05 13.60
CA ILE A 133 34.00 27.57 13.35
C ILE A 133 34.08 26.91 11.97
N THR A 134 33.84 27.67 10.90
CA THR A 134 34.09 27.25 9.51
C THR A 134 34.72 28.40 8.72
N ASP A 135 35.60 28.07 7.77
CA ASP A 135 36.39 29.05 7.00
C ASP A 135 35.64 29.60 5.77
N ASP A 136 34.76 28.80 5.14
CA ASP A 136 34.23 29.15 3.81
C ASP A 136 32.78 29.67 3.80
N THR A 137 31.88 29.15 4.64
CA THR A 137 30.48 29.63 4.64
C THR A 137 29.85 29.46 6.02
N ARG A 138 29.58 30.58 6.67
CA ARG A 138 28.98 30.58 8.02
C ARG A 138 27.47 30.43 7.98
N MET A 139 26.78 31.02 6.99
CA MET A 139 25.34 30.89 6.86
C MET A 139 24.96 29.80 5.86
N GLY A 140 23.92 29.03 6.16
CA GLY A 140 23.40 28.00 5.25
C GLY A 140 22.00 27.55 5.62
N GLY A 141 21.46 26.61 4.85
CA GLY A 141 20.22 25.91 5.18
C GLY A 141 20.46 24.73 6.11
N VAL A 142 19.45 24.40 6.90
CA VAL A 142 19.35 23.13 7.63
C VAL A 142 18.01 22.50 7.30
N VAL A 143 17.99 21.20 7.06
CA VAL A 143 16.76 20.40 6.86
C VAL A 143 16.90 19.11 7.65
N LYS A 144 15.84 18.70 8.33
CA LYS A 144 15.76 17.46 9.09
C LYS A 144 14.41 16.79 8.88
N THR A 145 14.38 15.48 8.87
CA THR A 145 13.15 14.69 8.92
C THR A 145 13.35 13.52 9.87
N GLY A 146 12.31 13.13 10.60
CA GLY A 146 12.44 12.02 11.54
C GLY A 146 11.13 11.46 12.02
N ILE A 147 11.28 10.45 12.88
CA ILE A 147 10.18 9.75 13.54
C ILE A 147 10.50 9.68 15.03
N ASN A 148 9.57 10.12 15.86
CA ASN A 148 9.59 9.97 17.32
C ASN A 148 8.62 8.86 17.74
N TYR A 149 9.06 8.01 18.65
CA TYR A 149 8.26 7.04 19.38
C TYR A 149 8.19 7.43 20.86
N TYR A 150 6.99 7.72 21.32
CA TYR A 150 6.71 8.14 22.69
C TYR A 150 6.67 6.95 23.66
N LEU A 151 7.72 6.84 24.49
CA LEU A 151 7.79 5.86 25.57
C LEU A 151 6.80 6.19 26.69
N THR A 152 6.59 7.48 26.94
CA THR A 152 5.58 8.02 27.86
C THR A 152 4.94 9.25 27.22
N GLU A 153 3.93 9.83 27.84
CA GLU A 153 3.38 11.11 27.38
C GLU A 153 4.40 12.26 27.29
N LYS A 154 5.53 12.15 28.01
CA LYS A 154 6.53 13.23 28.13
C LYS A 154 7.88 12.88 27.55
N THR A 155 8.15 11.63 27.20
CA THR A 155 9.49 11.20 26.78
C THR A 155 9.38 10.42 25.49
N ALA A 156 10.19 10.79 24.51
CA ALA A 156 10.27 10.11 23.23
C ALA A 156 11.71 9.75 22.88
N VAL A 157 11.85 8.65 22.15
CA VAL A 157 13.06 8.28 21.43
C VAL A 157 12.76 8.35 19.94
N GLY A 158 13.73 8.71 19.12
CA GLY A 158 13.49 8.87 17.69
C GLY A 158 14.68 8.48 16.84
N ALA A 159 14.41 8.40 15.54
CA ALA A 159 15.42 8.30 14.51
C ALA A 159 15.20 9.44 13.51
N PHE A 160 16.29 9.97 12.96
CA PHE A 160 16.23 11.11 12.06
C PHE A 160 17.29 11.05 10.98
N TYR A 161 17.05 11.84 9.94
CA TYR A 161 18.01 12.18 8.90
C TYR A 161 18.14 13.69 8.80
N SER A 162 19.36 14.20 8.77
CA SER A 162 19.68 15.63 8.77
C SER A 162 20.59 16.02 7.60
N ASN A 163 20.41 17.25 7.13
CA ASN A 163 21.36 18.00 6.33
C ASN A 163 21.67 19.33 7.04
N TRP A 164 22.88 19.44 7.61
CA TRP A 164 23.39 20.67 8.20
C TRP A 164 24.31 21.40 7.21
N GLY A 165 23.73 22.00 6.18
CA GLY A 165 24.42 22.71 5.09
C GLY A 165 25.65 22.00 4.55
N GLY A 166 25.45 20.76 4.11
CA GLY A 166 26.47 19.92 3.46
C GLY A 166 26.97 18.75 4.30
N PHE A 167 26.65 18.71 5.60
CA PHE A 167 26.81 17.53 6.43
C PHE A 167 25.52 16.72 6.39
N TYR A 168 25.57 15.50 5.86
CA TYR A 168 24.42 14.61 5.73
C TYR A 168 24.56 13.45 6.71
N GLY A 169 23.56 13.20 7.53
CA GLY A 169 23.67 12.17 8.55
C GLY A 169 22.35 11.55 8.96
N ALA A 170 22.46 10.39 9.59
CA ALA A 170 21.36 9.74 10.28
C ALA A 170 21.74 9.52 11.75
N GLY A 171 20.75 9.56 12.62
CA GLY A 171 20.99 9.53 14.05
C GLY A 171 19.81 9.08 14.89
N LEU A 172 20.03 9.11 16.19
CA LEU A 172 19.05 8.82 17.22
C LEU A 172 18.77 10.08 18.05
N ALA A 173 17.52 10.25 18.42
CA ALA A 173 17.04 11.37 19.22
C ALA A 173 16.48 10.89 20.56
N PHE A 174 16.68 11.70 21.59
CA PHE A 174 15.96 11.60 22.86
C PHE A 174 15.35 12.96 23.17
N SER A 175 14.07 13.00 23.53
CA SER A 175 13.40 14.26 23.84
C SER A 175 12.44 14.17 25.02
N ILE A 176 12.27 15.31 25.68
CA ILE A 176 11.32 15.52 26.77
C ILE A 176 10.35 16.63 26.37
N LYS A 177 9.06 16.33 26.42
CA LYS A 177 7.95 17.25 26.20
C LYS A 177 7.50 17.86 27.53
N LEU A 178 7.42 19.18 27.54
CA LEU A 178 6.84 20.01 28.60
C LEU A 178 5.51 20.57 28.11
N GLY A 179 4.46 20.33 28.88
CA GLY A 179 3.10 20.72 28.53
C GLY A 179 2.15 19.53 28.58
N ARG A 180 0.90 19.75 28.15
CA ARG A 180 -0.15 18.74 28.24
C ARG A 180 -0.19 17.92 26.96
N THR A 181 -0.67 16.70 27.11
CA THR A 181 -1.06 15.86 25.99
C THR A 181 -2.54 16.14 25.72
N PRO A 182 -2.95 16.54 24.50
CA PRO A 182 -4.35 16.82 24.24
C PRO A 182 -5.18 15.53 24.40
N ALA A 183 -6.40 15.68 24.91
CA ALA A 183 -7.38 14.62 24.88
C ALA A 183 -7.84 14.42 23.44
N VAL A 184 -7.86 13.16 22.99
CA VAL A 184 -8.40 12.78 21.69
C VAL A 184 -9.67 11.97 21.93
N LYS A 185 -10.76 12.34 21.27
CA LYS A 185 -12.04 11.62 21.42
C LYS A 185 -12.05 10.26 20.75
N GLY A 186 -11.11 10.02 19.83
CA GLY A 186 -11.12 8.87 18.97
C GLY A 186 -11.98 9.15 17.73
N ILE A 187 -11.44 8.87 16.56
CA ILE A 187 -12.21 8.59 15.38
C ILE A 187 -12.44 7.08 15.43
N SER A 188 -13.64 6.68 15.85
CA SER A 188 -14.17 5.39 15.42
C SER A 188 -14.38 5.52 13.92
N PHE A 189 -13.35 5.17 13.16
CA PHE A 189 -13.62 4.77 11.79
C PHE A 189 -14.46 3.50 11.97
N GLU A 190 -15.77 3.60 11.74
CA GLU A 190 -16.48 2.46 11.15
C GLU A 190 -15.79 2.27 9.81
N LEU A 191 -14.63 1.60 9.85
CA LEU A 191 -13.96 1.10 8.68
C LEU A 191 -15.02 0.19 8.06
N PRO A 192 -15.60 0.55 6.90
CA PRO A 192 -16.61 -0.30 6.27
C PRO A 192 -15.98 -1.69 6.13
N GLU A 193 -16.55 -2.69 6.81
CA GLU A 193 -16.08 -4.09 6.90
C GLU A 193 -14.76 -4.40 6.18
N ILE A 194 -13.63 -3.88 6.71
CA ILE A 194 -12.30 -4.16 6.13
C ILE A 194 -11.92 -5.62 6.40
N SER A 195 -12.67 -6.37 7.20
CA SER A 195 -12.46 -7.83 7.30
C SER A 195 -12.77 -8.54 5.98
N ALA A 196 -13.75 -8.05 5.20
CA ALA A 196 -14.15 -8.67 3.93
C ALA A 196 -13.33 -8.19 2.73
N GLU A 197 -12.85 -6.94 2.74
CA GLU A 197 -12.11 -6.36 1.60
C GLU A 197 -10.86 -7.15 1.17
N PRO A 198 -10.01 -7.70 2.07
CA PRO A 198 -8.87 -8.52 1.69
C PRO A 198 -9.28 -9.79 0.93
N TYR A 199 -10.38 -10.45 1.32
CA TYR A 199 -10.87 -11.65 0.65
C TYR A 199 -11.49 -11.30 -0.71
N LEU A 200 -12.21 -10.19 -0.81
CA LEU A 200 -12.72 -9.71 -2.08
C LEU A 200 -11.57 -9.34 -3.04
N MET A 201 -10.53 -8.69 -2.52
CA MET A 201 -9.31 -8.35 -3.26
C MET A 201 -8.53 -9.61 -3.68
N GLN A 202 -8.43 -10.60 -2.80
CA GLN A 202 -7.85 -11.91 -3.10
C GLN A 202 -8.63 -12.60 -4.22
N PHE A 203 -9.96 -12.67 -4.10
CA PHE A 203 -10.83 -13.21 -5.14
C PHE A 203 -10.58 -12.53 -6.47
N TYR A 204 -10.63 -11.20 -6.55
CA TYR A 204 -10.39 -10.48 -7.79
C TYR A 204 -8.98 -10.72 -8.34
N THR A 205 -7.96 -10.70 -7.49
CA THR A 205 -6.57 -10.95 -7.89
C THR A 205 -6.43 -12.32 -8.52
N LEU A 206 -6.92 -13.37 -7.86
CA LEU A 206 -6.86 -14.74 -8.36
C LEU A 206 -7.74 -14.93 -9.61
N PHE A 207 -8.95 -14.38 -9.60
CA PHE A 207 -9.90 -14.47 -10.71
C PHE A 207 -9.34 -13.81 -11.97
N TYR A 208 -8.82 -12.58 -11.89
CA TYR A 208 -8.23 -11.90 -13.03
C TYR A 208 -6.86 -12.46 -13.43
N ALA A 209 -6.02 -12.89 -12.48
CA ALA A 209 -4.77 -13.58 -12.81
C ALA A 209 -5.04 -14.92 -13.52
N SER A 210 -6.18 -15.56 -13.25
CA SER A 210 -6.59 -16.76 -13.96
C SER A 210 -7.22 -16.51 -15.34
N ALA A 211 -7.56 -15.26 -15.66
CA ALA A 211 -8.06 -14.87 -16.97
C ALA A 211 -6.94 -14.71 -18.02
N VAL A 212 -5.72 -15.15 -17.69
CA VAL A 212 -4.57 -15.25 -18.61
C VAL A 212 -4.91 -16.29 -19.68
N GLY A 213 -5.32 -15.80 -20.85
CA GLY A 213 -6.09 -16.60 -21.81
C GLY A 213 -7.25 -15.88 -22.47
N GLY A 214 -7.56 -14.65 -22.06
CA GLY A 214 -8.82 -14.01 -22.44
C GLY A 214 -9.99 -14.61 -21.65
N TRP A 215 -11.16 -13.99 -21.76
CA TRP A 215 -12.32 -14.46 -21.02
C TRP A 215 -12.90 -15.70 -21.66
N TYR A 216 -13.01 -16.74 -20.84
CA TYR A 216 -13.85 -17.90 -21.11
C TYR A 216 -15.25 -17.45 -21.53
N TYR A 217 -15.75 -17.93 -22.67
CA TYR A 217 -17.09 -17.62 -23.16
C TYR A 217 -18.13 -18.22 -22.19
N PRO A 218 -18.73 -17.41 -21.29
CA PRO A 218 -19.62 -17.92 -20.26
C PRO A 218 -20.83 -18.64 -20.88
N ASP A 219 -21.30 -18.17 -22.03
CA ASP A 219 -22.44 -18.72 -22.78
C ASP A 219 -22.24 -20.16 -23.28
N SER A 220 -21.02 -20.67 -23.31
CA SER A 220 -20.74 -22.04 -23.77
C SER A 220 -20.90 -23.10 -22.69
N TYR A 221 -21.06 -22.71 -21.42
CA TYR A 221 -21.29 -23.66 -20.34
C TYR A 221 -22.76 -24.06 -20.25
N ALA A 222 -23.03 -25.37 -20.22
CA ALA A 222 -24.29 -25.89 -19.74
C ALA A 222 -24.32 -25.91 -18.21
N GLU A 223 -25.52 -25.84 -17.63
CA GLU A 223 -25.71 -25.88 -16.17
C GLU A 223 -25.01 -27.10 -15.54
N GLY A 224 -24.18 -26.84 -14.52
CA GLY A 224 -23.40 -27.84 -13.81
C GLY A 224 -22.11 -28.26 -14.50
N GLN A 225 -21.73 -27.68 -15.64
CA GLN A 225 -20.44 -27.95 -16.28
C GLN A 225 -19.30 -27.13 -15.66
N ALA A 226 -18.10 -27.70 -15.67
CA ALA A 226 -16.88 -27.00 -15.30
C ALA A 226 -15.72 -27.37 -16.23
N SER A 227 -14.74 -26.48 -16.32
CA SER A 227 -13.42 -26.74 -16.87
C SER A 227 -12.35 -26.49 -15.81
N VAL A 228 -11.32 -27.31 -15.81
CA VAL A 228 -10.14 -27.15 -14.96
C VAL A 228 -8.93 -26.95 -15.84
N HIS A 229 -8.19 -25.87 -15.59
CA HIS A 229 -6.96 -25.54 -16.27
C HIS A 229 -5.78 -25.61 -15.31
N ARG A 230 -4.64 -26.09 -15.81
CA ARG A 230 -3.34 -25.89 -15.18
C ARG A 230 -2.66 -24.70 -15.85
N ILE A 231 -2.31 -23.70 -15.06
CA ILE A 231 -1.54 -22.55 -15.51
C ILE A 231 -0.10 -22.74 -15.03
N SER A 232 0.85 -22.68 -15.95
CA SER A 232 2.28 -22.80 -15.67
C SER A 232 2.97 -21.52 -16.12
N VAL A 233 3.76 -20.93 -15.23
CA VAL A 233 4.59 -19.75 -15.50
C VAL A 233 6.04 -20.19 -15.47
N MET A 234 6.75 -19.97 -16.56
CA MET A 234 8.16 -20.33 -16.73
C MET A 234 8.97 -19.07 -16.94
N ASP A 235 9.99 -18.87 -16.11
CA ASP A 235 10.90 -17.73 -16.18
C ASP A 235 12.36 -18.19 -16.02
N SER A 236 13.27 -17.23 -15.85
CA SER A 236 14.69 -17.52 -15.62
C SER A 236 15.00 -18.22 -14.28
N SER A 237 14.06 -18.22 -13.33
CA SER A 237 14.21 -18.72 -11.97
C SER A 237 13.63 -20.13 -11.79
N GLY A 238 12.65 -20.52 -12.60
CA GLY A 238 12.03 -21.85 -12.52
C GLY A 238 10.72 -21.94 -13.29
N ALA A 239 9.94 -22.96 -12.92
CA ALA A 239 8.59 -23.17 -13.43
C ALA A 239 7.68 -23.39 -12.23
N ASP A 240 6.68 -22.52 -12.09
CA ASP A 240 5.63 -22.63 -11.08
C ASP A 240 4.31 -22.95 -11.77
N SER A 241 3.43 -23.69 -11.09
CA SER A 241 2.12 -24.02 -11.64
C SER A 241 1.03 -24.02 -10.59
N TYR A 242 -0.16 -23.62 -11.00
CA TYR A 242 -1.37 -23.68 -10.20
C TYR A 242 -2.54 -24.14 -11.07
N THR A 243 -3.65 -24.50 -10.44
CA THR A 243 -4.86 -24.94 -11.11
C THR A 243 -6.00 -23.99 -10.84
N VAL A 244 -6.84 -23.82 -11.85
CA VAL A 244 -8.03 -22.99 -11.81
C VAL A 244 -9.20 -23.78 -12.35
N GLU A 245 -10.26 -23.86 -11.56
CA GLU A 245 -11.55 -24.37 -12.00
C GLU A 245 -12.57 -23.23 -12.09
N ARG A 246 -13.32 -23.24 -13.19
CA ARG A 246 -14.51 -22.41 -13.35
C ARG A 246 -15.70 -23.30 -13.67
N ALA A 247 -16.77 -23.20 -12.88
CA ALA A 247 -18.00 -23.95 -13.08
C ALA A 247 -19.21 -23.04 -13.18
N PHE A 248 -20.04 -23.26 -14.20
CA PHE A 248 -21.37 -22.65 -14.27
C PHE A 248 -22.32 -23.52 -13.46
N LEU A 249 -22.85 -22.98 -12.37
CA LEU A 249 -23.64 -23.78 -11.43
C LEU A 249 -25.12 -23.76 -11.77
N LYS A 250 -25.68 -22.59 -12.08
CA LYS A 250 -27.09 -22.41 -12.51
C LYS A 250 -27.36 -21.00 -13.00
N ALA A 251 -28.37 -20.88 -13.86
CA ALA A 251 -29.02 -19.60 -14.11
C ALA A 251 -29.89 -19.20 -12.90
N LEU A 252 -29.96 -17.90 -12.63
CA LEU A 252 -30.82 -17.29 -11.61
C LEU A 252 -31.93 -16.48 -12.29
N GLU A 253 -32.80 -15.85 -11.50
CA GLU A 253 -33.80 -14.91 -12.02
C GLU A 253 -33.12 -13.66 -12.61
N ASP A 254 -33.84 -12.93 -13.46
CA ASP A 254 -33.43 -11.63 -14.03
C ASP A 254 -32.10 -11.64 -14.81
N GLY A 255 -31.73 -12.78 -15.41
CA GLY A 255 -30.52 -12.89 -16.23
C GLY A 255 -29.22 -13.07 -15.43
N HIS A 256 -29.32 -13.15 -14.11
CA HIS A 256 -28.17 -13.43 -13.27
C HIS A 256 -27.71 -14.89 -13.41
N SER A 257 -26.45 -15.16 -13.07
CA SER A 257 -25.90 -16.52 -13.07
C SER A 257 -25.04 -16.77 -11.84
N LEU A 258 -25.11 -18.00 -11.32
CA LEU A 258 -24.29 -18.46 -10.21
C LEU A 258 -23.13 -19.30 -10.74
N TRP A 259 -21.93 -18.96 -10.29
CA TRP A 259 -20.68 -19.56 -10.71
C TRP A 259 -19.87 -20.05 -9.52
N ARG A 260 -18.93 -20.95 -9.78
CA ARG A 260 -17.88 -21.37 -8.86
C ARG A 260 -16.52 -21.05 -9.47
N PHE A 261 -15.64 -20.54 -8.62
CA PHE A 261 -14.23 -20.35 -8.91
C PHE A 261 -13.41 -21.08 -7.85
N ARG A 262 -12.47 -21.92 -8.28
CA ARG A 262 -11.52 -22.57 -7.37
C ARG A 262 -10.12 -22.37 -7.88
N TYR A 263 -9.25 -21.85 -7.02
CA TYR A 263 -7.81 -21.79 -7.22
C TYR A 263 -7.14 -22.85 -6.36
N SER A 264 -6.13 -23.55 -6.85
CA SER A 264 -5.29 -24.42 -6.01
C SER A 264 -3.86 -24.50 -6.52
N ASP A 265 -2.88 -24.35 -5.65
CA ASP A 265 -1.47 -24.65 -5.89
C ASP A 265 -1.01 -25.81 -4.97
N ASP A 266 0.30 -25.97 -4.77
CA ASP A 266 0.86 -27.04 -3.94
C ASP A 266 0.58 -26.86 -2.43
N ASP A 267 0.37 -25.63 -1.98
CA ASP A 267 0.27 -25.26 -0.56
C ASP A 267 -1.18 -24.87 -0.18
N ASP A 268 -1.88 -24.15 -1.05
CA ASP A 268 -3.15 -23.48 -0.78
C ASP A 268 -4.26 -23.85 -1.77
N SER A 269 -5.52 -23.79 -1.30
CA SER A 269 -6.71 -23.94 -2.13
C SER A 269 -7.78 -22.95 -1.70
N PHE A 270 -8.23 -22.10 -2.62
CA PHE A 270 -9.28 -21.13 -2.38
C PHE A 270 -10.54 -21.50 -3.15
N TYR A 271 -11.69 -21.43 -2.49
CA TYR A 271 -12.99 -21.78 -3.03
C TYR A 271 -13.93 -20.58 -2.92
N TYR A 272 -14.54 -20.21 -4.04
CA TYR A 272 -15.51 -19.12 -4.11
C TYR A 272 -16.73 -19.53 -4.93
N GLU A 273 -17.89 -19.05 -4.52
CA GLU A 273 -19.07 -18.97 -5.38
C GLU A 273 -19.40 -17.51 -5.63
N PHE A 274 -19.86 -17.16 -6.82
CA PHE A 274 -20.14 -15.77 -7.15
C PHE A 274 -21.31 -15.63 -8.11
N ILE A 275 -22.02 -14.52 -7.98
CA ILE A 275 -23.14 -14.16 -8.85
C ILE A 275 -22.67 -13.10 -9.83
N THR A 276 -22.99 -13.30 -11.11
CA THR A 276 -22.85 -12.26 -12.13
C THR A 276 -24.21 -11.80 -12.65
N ASP A 277 -24.28 -10.56 -13.17
CA ASP A 277 -25.44 -10.05 -13.90
C ASP A 277 -25.48 -10.51 -15.37
N GLU A 278 -26.43 -9.95 -16.14
CA GLU A 278 -26.61 -10.22 -17.58
C GLU A 278 -25.44 -9.75 -18.45
N ASP A 279 -24.67 -8.78 -17.97
CA ASP A 279 -23.46 -8.25 -18.60
C ASP A 279 -22.19 -8.95 -18.06
N HIS A 280 -22.35 -10.02 -17.27
CA HIS A 280 -21.30 -10.78 -16.60
C HIS A 280 -20.49 -10.00 -15.54
N ASN A 281 -20.98 -8.88 -15.03
CA ASN A 281 -20.37 -8.19 -13.91
C ASN A 281 -20.58 -8.99 -12.62
N ILE A 282 -19.54 -9.15 -11.83
CA ILE A 282 -19.62 -9.80 -10.51
C ILE A 282 -20.36 -8.88 -9.54
N ILE A 283 -21.46 -9.39 -8.95
CA ILE A 283 -22.33 -8.63 -8.02
C ILE A 283 -22.11 -9.08 -6.58
N THR A 284 -21.85 -10.36 -6.35
CA THR A 284 -21.72 -10.94 -5.00
C THR A 284 -20.75 -12.11 -5.04
N VAL A 285 -19.91 -12.21 -4.01
CA VAL A 285 -18.94 -13.29 -3.82
C VAL A 285 -19.21 -13.94 -2.46
N TYR A 286 -19.22 -15.27 -2.45
CA TYR A 286 -19.39 -16.12 -1.28
C TYR A 286 -18.11 -16.90 -1.04
N TYR A 287 -17.65 -16.93 0.21
CA TYR A 287 -16.53 -17.77 0.64
C TYR A 287 -16.77 -18.30 2.06
N ASP A 288 -16.06 -19.35 2.43
CA ASP A 288 -16.09 -19.92 3.78
C ASP A 288 -14.84 -19.46 4.56
N SER A 289 -15.05 -18.62 5.56
CA SER A 289 -14.01 -18.12 6.47
C SER A 289 -13.85 -19.06 7.66
N GLU A 290 -12.61 -19.37 8.06
CA GLU A 290 -12.36 -20.17 9.26
C GLU A 290 -12.90 -19.50 10.54
N ASP A 291 -12.91 -18.17 10.58
CA ASP A 291 -13.32 -17.38 11.74
C ASP A 291 -14.81 -17.04 11.73
N GLU A 292 -15.36 -16.70 10.57
CA GLU A 292 -16.71 -16.14 10.43
C GLU A 292 -17.73 -17.12 9.80
N GLY A 293 -17.28 -18.26 9.28
CA GLY A 293 -18.09 -19.19 8.49
C GLY A 293 -18.42 -18.64 7.10
N LEU A 294 -19.62 -18.93 6.59
CA LEU A 294 -20.05 -18.43 5.28
C LEU A 294 -20.19 -16.90 5.30
N VAL A 295 -19.38 -16.23 4.49
CA VAL A 295 -19.41 -14.78 4.31
C VAL A 295 -19.93 -14.44 2.92
N GLU A 296 -20.90 -13.51 2.87
CA GLU A 296 -21.40 -12.89 1.64
C GLU A 296 -20.79 -11.50 1.49
N MET A 297 -20.05 -11.28 0.40
CA MET A 297 -19.45 -9.99 0.07
C MET A 297 -20.17 -9.38 -1.13
N LYS A 298 -20.73 -8.18 -0.96
CA LYS A 298 -21.21 -7.41 -2.11
C LYS A 298 -20.01 -6.89 -2.87
N ALA A 299 -19.92 -7.25 -4.15
CA ALA A 299 -18.96 -6.62 -5.03
C ALA A 299 -19.31 -5.14 -5.11
N GLY A 300 -18.44 -4.29 -4.57
CA GLY A 300 -18.54 -2.86 -4.78
C GLY A 300 -18.38 -2.54 -6.26
N LYS A 301 -18.75 -1.32 -6.67
CA LYS A 301 -18.26 -0.75 -7.93
C LYS A 301 -16.76 -0.47 -7.80
N TYR A 302 -15.94 -1.52 -7.74
CA TYR A 302 -14.54 -1.36 -8.06
C TYR A 302 -14.51 -1.08 -9.55
N GLU A 303 -14.27 0.19 -9.91
CA GLU A 303 -13.90 0.58 -11.26
C GLU A 303 -12.54 -0.06 -11.55
N TYR A 304 -12.52 -1.37 -11.78
CA TYR A 304 -11.43 -1.97 -12.52
C TYR A 304 -11.54 -1.42 -13.94
N PRO A 305 -10.43 -0.98 -14.54
CA PRO A 305 -10.46 -0.40 -15.87
C PRO A 305 -11.20 -1.35 -16.81
N GLU A 306 -12.25 -0.83 -17.44
CA GLU A 306 -12.94 -1.40 -18.61
C GLU A 306 -11.99 -1.49 -19.81
N GLU A 307 -10.71 -1.82 -19.61
CA GLU A 307 -9.85 -2.23 -20.72
C GLU A 307 -10.41 -3.56 -21.18
N GLY A 308 -11.33 -3.43 -22.15
CA GLY A 308 -12.08 -4.49 -22.78
C GLY A 308 -11.11 -5.60 -23.13
N TYR A 309 -11.16 -6.64 -22.31
CA TYR A 309 -10.48 -7.88 -22.58
C TYR A 309 -11.16 -8.47 -23.80
N ALA A 310 -10.63 -8.14 -24.98
CA ALA A 310 -11.15 -8.62 -26.23
C ALA A 310 -11.15 -10.15 -26.17
N ALA A 311 -12.31 -10.74 -26.41
CA ALA A 311 -12.35 -12.14 -26.81
C ALA A 311 -11.44 -12.31 -28.04
N TRP A 312 -10.82 -13.48 -28.22
CA TRP A 312 -9.81 -13.67 -29.27
C TRP A 312 -10.35 -13.44 -30.70
N ASP A 313 -11.67 -13.40 -30.88
CA ASP A 313 -12.37 -13.01 -32.11
C ASP A 313 -12.47 -11.48 -32.31
N ASP A 314 -12.40 -10.70 -31.24
CA ASP A 314 -12.43 -9.23 -31.26
C ASP A 314 -11.04 -8.58 -31.28
N SER A 315 -9.97 -9.36 -31.03
CA SER A 315 -8.59 -8.86 -30.93
C SER A 315 -7.88 -8.63 -32.27
N GLY A 316 -8.53 -8.95 -33.39
CA GLY A 316 -7.90 -8.92 -34.72
C GLY A 316 -6.81 -9.99 -34.90
N ALA A 317 -6.84 -11.05 -34.10
CA ALA A 317 -5.92 -12.17 -34.20
C ALA A 317 -6.07 -12.93 -35.53
N ASP A 318 -4.94 -13.43 -36.05
CA ASP A 318 -4.93 -14.37 -37.17
C ASP A 318 -5.46 -15.71 -36.70
N SER A 319 -6.24 -16.41 -37.53
CA SER A 319 -6.83 -17.70 -37.16
C SER A 319 -6.49 -18.84 -38.13
N THR A 320 -6.31 -20.03 -37.57
CA THR A 320 -6.08 -21.29 -38.29
C THR A 320 -7.03 -22.36 -37.76
N GLU A 321 -7.99 -22.77 -38.58
CA GLU A 321 -8.93 -23.85 -38.23
C GLU A 321 -8.32 -25.24 -38.40
N GLY A 322 -8.84 -26.22 -37.65
CA GLY A 322 -8.47 -27.62 -37.82
C GLY A 322 -7.12 -27.99 -37.21
N VAL A 323 -6.69 -27.25 -36.18
CA VAL A 323 -5.49 -27.56 -35.41
C VAL A 323 -5.82 -28.61 -34.35
N GLU A 324 -5.13 -29.75 -34.40
CA GLU A 324 -5.26 -30.80 -33.40
C GLU A 324 -4.41 -30.48 -32.17
N VAL A 325 -5.05 -30.33 -31.00
CA VAL A 325 -4.37 -30.10 -29.72
C VAL A 325 -4.61 -31.28 -28.78
N ARG A 326 -3.57 -31.69 -28.06
CA ARG A 326 -3.60 -32.78 -27.08
C ARG A 326 -3.20 -32.24 -25.72
N VAL A 327 -4.12 -32.35 -24.77
CA VAL A 327 -3.97 -31.93 -23.38
C VAL A 327 -4.36 -33.09 -22.46
N GLU A 328 -4.23 -32.92 -21.15
CA GLU A 328 -4.57 -33.96 -20.17
C GLU A 328 -6.06 -34.33 -20.23
N ALA A 329 -6.96 -33.37 -20.48
CA ALA A 329 -8.40 -33.62 -20.63
C ALA A 329 -8.76 -34.43 -21.89
N GLY A 330 -7.84 -34.53 -22.87
CA GLY A 330 -8.07 -35.28 -24.10
C GLY A 330 -7.51 -34.62 -25.35
N LYS A 331 -8.14 -34.95 -26.48
CA LYS A 331 -7.72 -34.51 -27.81
C LYS A 331 -8.85 -33.74 -28.47
N PHE A 332 -8.55 -32.53 -28.92
CA PHE A 332 -9.55 -31.62 -29.46
C PHE A 332 -9.14 -31.13 -30.85
N MET A 333 -10.13 -30.97 -31.72
CA MET A 333 -9.98 -30.16 -32.93
C MET A 333 -10.30 -28.72 -32.57
N THR A 334 -9.37 -27.83 -32.89
CA THR A 334 -9.40 -26.43 -32.43
C THR A 334 -9.25 -25.45 -33.59
N THR A 335 -9.65 -24.23 -33.33
CA THR A 335 -9.17 -23.05 -34.05
C THR A 335 -8.06 -22.42 -33.23
N GLU A 336 -6.89 -22.29 -33.83
CA GLU A 336 -5.78 -21.51 -33.26
C GLU A 336 -5.99 -20.05 -33.61
N TYR A 337 -5.91 -19.17 -32.61
CA TYR A 337 -5.83 -17.72 -32.77
C TYR A 337 -4.43 -17.29 -32.35
N SER A 338 -3.80 -16.43 -33.13
CA SER A 338 -2.46 -15.93 -32.86
C SER A 338 -2.38 -14.42 -33.01
N TRP A 339 -1.68 -13.78 -32.09
CA TRP A 339 -1.45 -12.34 -32.07
C TRP A 339 -0.02 -12.07 -31.62
N ILE A 340 0.64 -11.12 -32.28
CA ILE A 340 1.99 -10.67 -31.90
C ILE A 340 1.95 -9.14 -31.86
N ASP A 341 2.40 -8.58 -30.75
CA ASP A 341 2.42 -7.13 -30.55
C ASP A 341 3.72 -6.48 -31.06
N GLU A 342 3.79 -5.14 -30.95
CA GLU A 342 4.97 -4.37 -31.38
C GLU A 342 6.23 -4.65 -30.53
N SER A 343 6.06 -5.14 -29.29
CA SER A 343 7.16 -5.58 -28.42
C SER A 343 7.70 -6.96 -28.78
N GLY A 344 6.96 -7.73 -29.58
CA GLY A 344 7.29 -9.11 -29.92
C GLY A 344 6.68 -10.15 -28.97
N THR A 345 5.80 -9.74 -28.05
CA THR A 345 5.03 -10.68 -27.22
C THR A 345 4.07 -11.44 -28.11
N ALA A 346 4.19 -12.77 -28.12
CA ALA A 346 3.36 -13.65 -28.91
C ALA A 346 2.32 -14.33 -28.03
N VAL A 347 1.06 -14.29 -28.47
CA VAL A 347 -0.08 -14.86 -27.76
C VAL A 347 -0.82 -15.83 -28.69
N PHE A 348 -1.10 -17.02 -28.17
CA PHE A 348 -1.78 -18.10 -28.86
C PHE A 348 -2.94 -18.62 -28.02
N TRP A 349 -4.08 -18.81 -28.66
CA TRP A 349 -5.26 -19.46 -28.09
C TRP A 349 -5.66 -20.64 -28.95
N TRP A 350 -6.01 -21.76 -28.33
CA TRP A 350 -6.62 -22.89 -29.02
C TRP A 350 -8.01 -23.12 -28.45
N ALA A 351 -9.02 -22.90 -29.28
CA ALA A 351 -10.43 -22.95 -28.88
C ALA A 351 -11.21 -24.06 -29.58
N SER A 352 -12.16 -24.69 -28.89
CA SER A 352 -13.05 -25.72 -29.41
C SER A 352 -14.44 -25.60 -28.80
N ASP A 353 -15.50 -25.65 -29.62
CA ASP A 353 -16.89 -25.64 -29.13
C ASP A 353 -17.27 -26.90 -28.33
N GLU A 354 -16.41 -27.93 -28.30
CA GLU A 354 -16.60 -29.14 -27.49
C GLU A 354 -16.25 -28.93 -26.00
N VAL A 355 -15.57 -27.82 -25.66
CA VAL A 355 -15.09 -27.53 -24.31
C VAL A 355 -15.94 -26.42 -23.68
N PRO A 356 -16.44 -26.59 -22.43
CA PRO A 356 -17.06 -25.50 -21.69
C PRO A 356 -16.08 -24.34 -21.49
N GLY A 357 -16.46 -23.15 -21.92
CA GLY A 357 -15.59 -21.96 -21.97
C GLY A 357 -14.73 -21.87 -23.24
N LYS A 358 -14.84 -22.85 -24.14
CA LYS A 358 -14.15 -23.04 -25.41
C LYS A 358 -12.63 -23.19 -25.36
N LEU A 359 -11.96 -22.69 -24.33
CA LEU A 359 -10.50 -22.70 -24.25
C LEU A 359 -9.95 -24.12 -24.00
N VAL A 360 -9.13 -24.62 -24.92
CA VAL A 360 -8.39 -25.88 -24.77
C VAL A 360 -6.99 -25.59 -24.21
N SER A 361 -6.32 -24.58 -24.76
CA SER A 361 -5.01 -24.15 -24.30
C SER A 361 -4.78 -22.68 -24.64
N TYR A 362 -3.88 -22.06 -23.89
CA TYR A 362 -3.35 -20.73 -24.13
C TYR A 362 -1.84 -20.72 -23.93
N LYS A 363 -1.15 -19.90 -24.71
CA LYS A 363 0.27 -19.64 -24.52
C LYS A 363 0.56 -18.15 -24.76
N MET A 364 1.25 -17.53 -23.81
CA MET A 364 1.91 -16.24 -23.98
C MET A 364 3.42 -16.44 -23.86
N GLU A 365 4.18 -15.78 -24.73
CA GLU A 365 5.64 -15.82 -24.73
C GLU A 365 6.18 -14.42 -25.00
N ASP A 366 7.05 -13.93 -24.12
CA ASP A 366 7.89 -12.75 -24.32
C ASP A 366 9.38 -13.08 -24.13
N ASP A 367 10.25 -12.06 -24.15
CA ASP A 367 11.71 -12.23 -24.05
C ASP A 367 12.17 -12.87 -22.73
N SER A 368 11.34 -12.85 -21.69
CA SER A 368 11.66 -13.28 -20.33
C SER A 368 10.84 -14.47 -19.86
N ASP A 369 9.55 -14.49 -20.19
CA ASP A 369 8.56 -15.30 -19.51
C ASP A 369 7.68 -16.05 -20.52
N ILE A 370 7.28 -17.25 -20.13
CA ILE A 370 6.29 -18.07 -20.86
C ILE A 370 5.17 -18.44 -19.91
N VAL A 371 3.94 -18.09 -20.27
CA VAL A 371 2.75 -18.52 -19.54
C VAL A 371 1.95 -19.49 -20.40
N ILE A 372 1.66 -20.68 -19.87
CA ILE A 372 0.88 -21.71 -20.55
C ILE A 372 -0.33 -22.07 -19.69
N SER A 373 -1.52 -22.07 -20.27
CA SER A 373 -2.72 -22.68 -19.69
C SER A 373 -3.11 -23.91 -20.50
N GLU A 374 -3.32 -25.04 -19.84
CA GLU A 374 -3.76 -26.29 -20.47
C GLU A 374 -5.00 -26.83 -19.77
N LEU A 375 -6.01 -27.23 -20.55
CA LEU A 375 -7.20 -27.89 -20.05
C LEU A 375 -6.86 -29.31 -19.54
N ILE A 376 -7.06 -29.53 -18.25
CA ILE A 376 -6.73 -30.81 -17.61
C ILE A 376 -7.95 -31.66 -17.25
N ASP A 377 -9.13 -31.04 -17.07
CA ASP A 377 -10.36 -31.78 -16.81
C ASP A 377 -11.61 -31.03 -17.29
N ILE A 378 -12.66 -31.80 -17.61
CA ILE A 378 -14.01 -31.30 -17.88
C ILE A 378 -14.99 -32.11 -17.02
N SER A 379 -15.75 -31.44 -16.18
CA SER A 379 -16.70 -32.10 -15.29
C SER A 379 -18.14 -31.65 -15.51
N SER A 380 -19.09 -32.46 -15.05
CA SER A 380 -20.53 -32.18 -15.14
C SER A 380 -21.25 -32.56 -13.85
N GLY A 381 -22.41 -31.98 -13.61
CA GLY A 381 -23.21 -32.22 -12.39
C GLY A 381 -22.71 -31.45 -11.16
N ASN A 382 -21.89 -30.41 -11.36
CA ASN A 382 -21.46 -29.50 -10.32
C ASN A 382 -22.65 -28.75 -9.71
N ARG A 383 -22.60 -28.49 -8.40
CA ARG A 383 -23.67 -27.85 -7.65
C ARG A 383 -23.09 -26.79 -6.71
N ALA A 384 -23.94 -25.83 -6.36
CA ALA A 384 -23.65 -24.87 -5.31
C ALA A 384 -23.49 -25.58 -3.95
N ILE A 385 -22.53 -25.11 -3.17
CA ILE A 385 -22.16 -25.57 -1.84
C ILE A 385 -22.31 -24.41 -0.83
N LEU A 386 -22.01 -23.18 -1.25
CA LEU A 386 -22.06 -21.99 -0.38
C LEU A 386 -23.37 -21.22 -0.54
N HIS A 387 -23.89 -21.09 -1.75
CA HIS A 387 -25.16 -20.43 -2.03
C HIS A 387 -26.33 -21.41 -1.86
N TYR A 388 -27.09 -21.27 -0.76
CA TYR A 388 -28.29 -22.07 -0.46
C TYR A 388 -29.59 -21.54 -1.05
#